data_AF-A0A7Y1Z8D8-F1
#
_entry.id   AF-A0A7Y1Z8D8-F1
#
_cell.length_a   1.000
_cell.length_b   1.000
_cell.length_c   1.000
_cell.angle_alpha   90.00
_cell.angle_beta   90.00
_cell.angle_gamma   90.00
#
_symmetry.space_group_name_H-M   'P 1'
#
loop_
_entity.id
_entity.type
_entity.pdbx_description
1 polymer ?
#
loop_
_entity_poly.entity_id
_entity_poly.type
_entity_poly.pdbx_seq_one_letter_code
_entity_poly.pdbx_strand_id
1 'polypeptide(L)'
;PGLKPIATKKHLNLIPHRFNVDLPQDLIMEIVKCKDNKQVRDLGIEWCVAQSKELKAAGIPVLHYYSMGKSDNIKAIASQVF
;
A
#
# COMPACT_ATOMS: atom_id res chain seq x y z
N PRO A 1 -4.47 -10.87 -6.74
CA PRO A 1 -3.87 -10.70 -5.39
C PRO A 1 -4.54 -9.53 -4.67
N GLY A 2 -4.67 -9.63 -3.34
CA GLY A 2 -5.23 -8.58 -2.48
C GLY A 2 -4.16 -7.61 -2.02
N LEU A 3 -4.35 -6.32 -2.25
CA LEU A 3 -3.43 -5.24 -1.91
C LEU A 3 -4.05 -4.33 -0.85
N LYS A 4 -3.33 -4.12 0.25
CA LYS A 4 -3.71 -3.19 1.31
C LYS A 4 -2.71 -2.03 1.36
N PRO A 5 -3.04 -0.85 0.80
CA PRO A 5 -2.16 0.30 0.89
C PRO A 5 -1.95 0.73 2.35
N ILE A 6 -0.71 1.02 2.70
CA ILE A 6 -0.38 1.64 3.98
C ILE A 6 -0.84 3.10 3.98
N ALA A 7 -1.32 3.59 5.12
CA ALA A 7 -1.87 4.95 5.21
C ALA A 7 -1.63 5.61 6.57
N THR A 8 -1.23 4.85 7.59
CA THR A 8 -0.92 5.39 8.92
C THR A 8 0.22 4.60 9.53
N LYS A 9 0.99 5.21 10.45
CA LYS A 9 2.07 4.49 11.15
C LYS A 9 1.58 3.26 11.91
N LYS A 10 0.34 3.28 12.41
CA LYS A 10 -0.27 2.13 13.12
C LYS A 10 -0.36 0.88 12.25
N HIS A 11 -0.36 1.02 10.92
CA HIS A 11 -0.41 -0.13 10.02
C HIS A 11 0.86 -0.98 10.06
N LEU A 12 2.00 -0.44 10.50
CA LEU A 12 3.23 -1.21 10.69
C LEU A 12 3.02 -2.42 11.62
N ASN A 13 2.16 -2.27 12.62
CA ASN A 13 1.84 -3.35 13.57
C ASN A 13 0.51 -4.04 13.21
N LEU A 14 -0.49 -3.28 12.77
CA LEU A 14 -1.83 -3.82 12.53
C LEU A 14 -1.91 -4.72 11.29
N ILE A 15 -1.15 -4.45 10.23
CA ILE A 15 -1.19 -5.27 9.01
C ILE A 15 -0.58 -6.64 9.28
N PRO A 16 0.66 -6.76 9.82
CA PRO A 16 1.21 -8.07 10.14
C PRO A 16 0.31 -8.90 11.05
N HIS A 17 -0.25 -8.27 12.08
CA HIS A 17 -1.11 -8.96 13.03
C HIS A 17 -2.45 -9.43 12.45
N ARG A 18 -3.05 -8.68 11.52
CA ARG A 18 -4.37 -9.03 10.95
C ARG A 18 -4.29 -9.96 9.75
N PHE A 19 -3.21 -9.86 8.98
CA PHE A 19 -3.07 -10.58 7.72
C PHE A 19 -2.04 -11.71 7.80
N ASN A 20 -1.34 -11.87 8.94
CA ASN A 20 -0.25 -12.83 9.14
C ASN A 20 0.80 -12.74 8.03
N VAL A 21 1.26 -11.51 7.76
CA VAL A 21 2.27 -11.20 6.73
C VAL A 21 3.41 -10.39 7.31
N ASP A 22 4.57 -10.49 6.67
CA ASP A 22 5.69 -9.60 6.95
C ASP A 22 5.66 -8.38 6.01
N LEU A 23 6.09 -7.22 6.53
CA LEU A 23 6.25 -6.02 5.72
C LEU A 23 7.70 -5.94 5.20
N PRO A 24 7.92 -5.54 3.94
CA PRO A 24 9.26 -5.31 3.41
C PRO A 24 10.05 -4.30 4.26
N GLN A 25 11.32 -4.61 4.53
CA GLN A 25 12.15 -3.80 5.44
C GLN A 25 12.36 -2.37 4.94
N ASP A 26 12.55 -2.22 3.63
CA ASP A 26 12.61 -0.93 2.93
C ASP A 26 11.35 -0.09 3.14
N LEU A 27 10.17 -0.67 2.96
CA LEU A 27 8.90 -0.01 3.26
C LEU A 27 8.81 0.43 4.73
N ILE A 28 9.21 -0.43 5.66
CA ILE A 28 9.24 -0.08 7.10
C ILE A 28 10.16 1.12 7.34
N MET A 29 11.38 1.11 6.79
CA MET A 29 12.36 2.17 6.98
C MET A 29 11.85 3.52 6.45
N GLU A 30 11.22 3.55 5.29
CA GLU A 30 10.66 4.78 4.74
C GLU A 30 9.46 5.30 5.57
N ILE A 31 8.58 4.42 6.05
CA ILE A 31 7.45 4.83 6.91
C ILE A 31 7.92 5.41 8.24
N VAL A 32 9.00 4.86 8.82
CA VAL A 32 9.55 5.35 10.09
C VAL A 32 10.02 6.81 9.96
N LYS A 33 10.61 7.17 8.81
CA LYS A 33 11.08 8.52 8.49
C LYS A 33 9.95 9.53 8.28
N CYS A 34 8.73 9.10 7.94
CA CYS A 34 7.59 9.99 7.77
C CYS A 34 7.28 10.77 9.06
N LYS A 35 7.02 12.07 8.96
CA LYS A 35 6.71 12.93 10.12
C LYS A 35 5.29 12.73 10.63
N ASP A 36 4.35 12.45 9.73
CA ASP A 36 2.92 12.35 10.01
C ASP A 36 2.24 11.29 9.13
N ASN A 37 0.95 11.04 9.37
CA ASN A 37 0.18 10.08 8.59
C ASN A 37 -0.13 10.56 7.16
N LYS A 38 0.01 11.86 6.85
CA LYS A 38 -0.15 12.34 5.48
C LYS A 38 1.02 11.82 4.64
N GLN A 39 2.25 11.98 5.13
CA GLN A 39 3.44 11.44 4.46
C GLN A 39 3.38 9.91 4.34
N VAL A 40 2.93 9.19 5.38
CA VAL A 40 2.77 7.74 5.30
C VAL A 40 1.73 7.33 4.25
N ARG A 41 0.66 8.10 4.09
CA ARG A 41 -0.35 7.87 3.06
C ARG A 41 0.20 8.11 1.66
N ASP A 42 0.95 9.19 1.47
CA ASP A 42 1.56 9.53 0.18
C ASP A 42 2.57 8.43 -0.22
N LEU A 43 3.47 8.04 0.69
CA LEU A 43 4.40 6.91 0.52
C LEU A 43 3.67 5.58 0.23
N GLY A 44 2.59 5.29 0.95
CA GLY A 44 1.83 4.06 0.76
C GLY A 44 1.09 4.00 -0.58
N ILE A 45 0.74 5.14 -1.18
CA ILE A 45 0.22 5.23 -2.54
C ILE A 45 1.34 4.91 -3.54
N GLU A 46 2.48 5.57 -3.43
CA GLU A 46 3.63 5.37 -4.32
C GLU A 46 4.08 3.91 -4.35
N TRP A 47 4.23 3.31 -3.16
CA TRP A 47 4.60 1.91 -3.01
C TRP A 47 3.59 0.98 -3.67
N CYS A 48 2.29 1.21 -3.42
CA CYS A 48 1.25 0.36 -3.97
C CYS A 48 1.14 0.51 -5.49
N VAL A 49 1.39 1.69 -6.06
CA VAL A 49 1.47 1.89 -7.51
C VAL A 49 2.62 1.06 -8.11
N ALA A 50 3.80 1.09 -7.51
CA ALA A 50 4.95 0.32 -7.97
C ALA A 50 4.64 -1.18 -7.94
N GLN A 51 4.18 -1.70 -6.80
CA GLN A 51 3.78 -3.10 -6.63
C GLN A 51 2.68 -3.51 -7.62
N SER A 52 1.68 -2.65 -7.86
CA SER A 52 0.62 -2.93 -8.83
C SER A 52 1.13 -3.02 -10.26
N LYS A 53 2.09 -2.17 -10.65
CA LYS A 53 2.72 -2.22 -11.98
C LYS A 53 3.56 -3.49 -12.15
N GLU A 54 4.31 -3.89 -11.13
CA GLU A 54 5.07 -5.16 -11.13
C GLU A 54 4.15 -6.37 -11.30
N LEU A 55 3.05 -6.42 -10.54
CA LEU A 55 2.08 -7.52 -10.65
C LEU A 55 1.41 -7.56 -12.04
N LYS A 56 1.07 -6.40 -12.61
CA LYS A 56 0.55 -6.34 -14.00
C LYS A 56 1.59 -6.83 -15.02
N ALA A 57 2.85 -6.40 -14.88
CA ALA A 57 3.94 -6.83 -15.75
C ALA A 57 4.18 -8.35 -15.65
N ALA A 58 3.96 -8.94 -14.48
CA ALA A 58 3.99 -10.38 -14.25
C ALA A 58 2.75 -11.14 -14.80
N GLY A 59 1.86 -10.47 -15.55
CA GLY A 59 0.71 -11.10 -16.20
C GLY A 59 -0.48 -11.38 -15.27
N ILE A 60 -0.52 -10.79 -14.07
CA ILE A 60 -1.65 -10.95 -13.16
C ILE A 60 -2.89 -10.21 -13.72
N PRO A 61 -4.00 -10.92 -13.96
CA PRO A 61 -5.14 -10.35 -14.68
C PRO A 61 -5.98 -9.37 -13.84
N VAL A 62 -5.95 -9.51 -12.50
CA VAL A 62 -6.80 -8.75 -11.58
C VAL A 62 -6.04 -8.35 -10.31
N LEU A 63 -6.20 -7.09 -9.90
CA LEU A 63 -5.75 -6.54 -8.63
C LEU A 63 -6.97 -6.17 -7.78
N HIS A 64 -7.03 -6.68 -6.54
CA HIS A 64 -8.09 -6.38 -5.58
C HIS A 64 -7.55 -5.47 -4.48
N TYR A 65 -8.18 -4.32 -4.21
CA TYR A 65 -7.70 -3.36 -3.22
C TYR A 65 -8.61 -3.28 -1.98
N TYR A 66 -8.03 -3.40 -0.80
CA TYR A 66 -8.74 -3.23 0.48
C TYR A 66 -8.83 -1.74 0.87
N SER A 67 -9.94 -1.10 0.51
CA SER A 67 -10.19 0.34 0.78
C SER A 67 -10.43 0.65 2.26
N MET A 68 -10.98 -0.29 3.03
CA MET A 68 -11.40 -0.08 4.42
C MET A 68 -12.29 1.17 4.59
N GLY A 69 -13.20 1.40 3.64
CA GLY A 69 -14.09 2.56 3.63
C GLY A 69 -13.42 3.88 3.20
N LYS A 70 -12.15 3.86 2.79
CA LYS A 70 -11.39 5.04 2.34
C LYS A 70 -10.94 4.80 0.90
N SER A 71 -11.64 5.39 -0.06
CA SER A 71 -11.46 5.11 -1.50
C SER A 71 -10.56 6.10 -2.22
N ASP A 72 -10.24 7.23 -1.63
CA ASP A 72 -9.47 8.31 -2.26
C ASP A 72 -8.03 7.89 -2.60
N ASN A 73 -7.34 7.16 -1.72
CA ASN A 73 -6.03 6.58 -2.05
C ASN A 73 -6.13 5.46 -3.08
N ILE A 74 -7.20 4.65 -3.06
CA ILE A 74 -7.41 3.61 -4.06
C ILE A 74 -7.60 4.23 -5.44
N LYS A 75 -8.38 5.31 -5.52
CA LYS A 75 -8.56 6.09 -6.75
C LYS A 75 -7.22 6.63 -7.26
N ALA A 76 -6.40 7.21 -6.38
CA ALA A 76 -5.08 7.74 -6.73
C ALA A 76 -4.11 6.66 -7.22
N ILE A 77 -4.18 5.44 -6.66
CA ILE A 77 -3.39 4.29 -7.13
C ILE A 77 -3.91 3.84 -8.50
N ALA A 78 -5.21 3.61 -8.62
CA ALA A 78 -5.83 3.09 -9.83
C ALA A 78 -5.58 4.00 -11.04
N SER A 79 -5.68 5.32 -10.88
CA SER A 79 -5.45 6.31 -11.95
C SER A 79 -4.00 6.35 -12.47
N GLN A 80 -3.05 5.72 -11.78
CA GLN A 80 -1.65 5.63 -12.20
C GLN A 80 -1.27 4.25 -12.74
N VAL A 81 -2.18 3.28 -12.61
CA VAL A 81 -1.96 1.87 -12.93
C VAL A 81 -2.82 1.42 -14.12
N PHE A 82 -4.02 1.99 -14.26
CA PHE A 82 -5.01 1.70 -15.30
C PHE A 82 -5.38 3.00 -16.02
#